data_AF-A0A2L0F1L2-F1
#
_entry.id   AF-A0A2L0F1L2-F1
#
_cell.length_a   1.000
_cell.length_b   1.000
_cell.length_c   1.000
_cell.angle_alpha   90.00
_cell.angle_beta   90.00
_cell.angle_gamma   90.00
#
_symmetry.space_group_name_H-M   'P 1'
#
loop_
_entity.id
_entity.type
_entity.pdbx_description
1 polymer ?
#
loop_
_entity_poly.entity_id
_entity_poly.type
_entity_poly.pdbx_seq_one_letter_code
_entity_poly.pdbx_strand_id
1 'polypeptide(L)'
;METFRWYEEQRSGLGAVFRRALDEAIKRIRSAPLAYPPLYRDVRRVLVERFPYAVFYRILLNAIVVVGVIHGRRHPREWKRRA
;
A
#
# COMPACT_ATOMS: atom_id res chain seq x y z
N MET A 1 6.73 10.26 3.99
CA MET A 1 6.12 11.56 3.62
C MET A 1 6.57 12.06 2.24
N GLU A 2 7.67 11.55 1.68
CA GLU A 2 8.21 11.96 0.37
C GLU A 2 7.28 11.73 -0.83
N THR A 3 6.48 10.65 -0.82
CA THR A 3 5.56 10.31 -1.92
C THR A 3 4.37 11.28 -2.06
N PHE A 4 3.94 11.94 -0.97
CA PHE A 4 2.81 12.87 -1.03
C PHE A 4 3.20 14.18 -1.74
N ARG A 5 4.40 14.71 -1.47
CA ARG A 5 4.92 15.92 -2.12
C ARG A 5 5.17 15.72 -3.61
N TRP A 6 5.74 14.57 -3.99
CA TRP A 6 5.98 14.24 -5.41
C TRP A 6 4.69 14.23 -6.24
N TYR A 7 3.54 13.87 -5.65
CA TYR A 7 2.25 13.87 -6.34
C TYR A 7 1.51 15.22 -6.31
N GLU A 8 1.68 16.05 -5.27
CA GLU A 8 1.15 17.42 -5.28
C GLU A 8 1.88 18.32 -6.28
N GLU A 9 3.21 18.18 -6.39
CA GLU A 9 4.02 18.99 -7.31
C GLU A 9 3.78 18.64 -8.80
N GLN A 10 3.34 17.42 -9.11
CA GLN A 10 3.10 16.99 -10.50
C GLN A 10 1.76 17.48 -11.08
N ARG A 11 0.73 17.71 -10.24
CA ARG A 11 -0.56 18.33 -10.61
C ARG A 11 -1.39 18.56 -9.35
N SER A 12 -1.92 19.78 -9.17
CA SER A 12 -2.86 20.10 -8.10
C SER A 12 -4.05 19.11 -8.08
N GLY A 13 -4.35 18.53 -6.90
CA GLY A 13 -5.49 17.61 -6.69
C GLY A 13 -5.18 16.10 -6.81
N LEU A 14 -4.08 15.70 -7.46
CA LEU A 14 -3.72 14.28 -7.61
C LEU A 14 -3.28 13.63 -6.28
N GLY A 15 -2.68 14.41 -5.38
CA GLY A 15 -2.35 13.98 -4.02
C GLY A 15 -3.59 13.61 -3.20
N ALA A 16 -4.71 14.31 -3.38
CA ALA A 16 -5.97 14.02 -2.69
C ALA A 16 -6.63 12.73 -3.22
N VAL A 17 -6.62 12.51 -4.53
CA VAL A 17 -7.14 11.28 -5.15
C VAL A 17 -6.31 10.06 -4.73
N PHE A 18 -4.98 10.20 -4.71
CA PHE A 18 -4.09 9.14 -4.22
C PHE A 18 -4.35 8.83 -2.74
N ARG A 19 -4.47 9.86 -1.90
CA ARG A 19 -4.77 9.70 -0.46
C ARG A 19 -6.08 8.96 -0.26
N ARG A 20 -7.14 9.34 -0.96
CA ARG A 20 -8.44 8.66 -0.89
C ARG A 20 -8.33 7.19 -1.33
N ALA A 21 -7.64 6.90 -2.44
CA ALA A 21 -7.45 5.53 -2.90
C ALA A 21 -6.63 4.68 -1.91
N LEU A 22 -5.64 5.29 -1.25
CA LEU A 22 -4.86 4.64 -0.21
C LEU A 22 -5.71 4.37 1.05
N ASP A 23 -6.52 5.34 1.48
CA ASP A 23 -7.44 5.18 2.62
C ASP A 23 -8.45 4.06 2.37
N GLU A 24 -9.01 3.95 1.16
CA GLU A 24 -9.89 2.84 0.78
C GLU A 24 -9.16 1.49 0.74
N ALA A 25 -7.88 1.45 0.35
CA ALA A 25 -7.08 0.24 0.48
C ALA A 25 -6.88 -0.16 1.94
N ILE A 26 -6.60 0.79 2.83
CA ILE A 26 -6.43 0.56 4.27
C ILE A 26 -7.76 0.09 4.90
N LYS A 27 -8.90 0.69 4.54
CA LYS A 27 -10.22 0.25 5.02
C LYS A 27 -10.50 -1.21 4.65
N ARG A 28 -10.22 -1.61 3.41
CA ARG A 28 -10.37 -3.02 2.96
C ARG A 28 -9.46 -3.97 3.74
N ILE A 29 -8.23 -3.57 4.02
CA ILE A 29 -7.31 -4.34 4.87
C ILE A 29 -7.90 -4.51 6.28
N ARG A 30 -8.47 -3.46 6.86
CA ARG A 30 -9.06 -3.52 8.21
C ARG A 30 -10.33 -4.37 8.26
N SER A 31 -11.19 -4.30 7.24
CA SER A 31 -12.45 -5.05 7.22
C SER A 31 -12.26 -6.54 6.95
N ALA A 32 -11.27 -6.90 6.14
CA ALA A 32 -11.00 -8.29 5.77
C ALA A 32 -9.49 -8.55 5.54
N PRO A 33 -8.67 -8.54 6.61
CA PRO A 33 -7.21 -8.66 6.48
C PRO A 33 -6.77 -10.00 5.89
N LEU A 34 -7.58 -11.06 6.03
CA LEU A 34 -7.29 -12.38 5.49
C LEU A 34 -7.76 -12.59 4.04
N ALA A 35 -8.51 -11.64 3.46
CA ALA A 35 -9.06 -11.76 2.10
C ALA A 35 -7.99 -11.76 0.99
N TYR A 36 -6.78 -11.31 1.30
CA TYR A 36 -5.68 -11.22 0.34
C TYR A 36 -4.66 -12.33 0.63
N PRO A 37 -4.31 -13.19 -0.34
CA PRO A 37 -3.41 -14.31 -0.09
C PRO A 37 -2.01 -13.83 0.33
N PRO A 38 -1.30 -14.60 1.17
CA PRO A 38 0.10 -14.33 1.48
C PRO A 38 0.96 -14.49 0.22
N LEU A 39 1.93 -13.59 0.06
CA LEU A 39 2.83 -13.54 -1.09
C LEU A 39 4.22 -14.11 -0.74
N TYR A 40 4.75 -13.77 0.45
CA TYR A 40 6.04 -14.26 0.96
C TYR A 40 6.17 -13.93 2.45
N ARG A 41 6.61 -14.86 3.30
CA ARG A 41 6.78 -14.66 4.77
C ARG A 41 5.59 -13.94 5.41
N ASP A 42 4.38 -14.44 5.13
CA ASP A 42 3.08 -13.90 5.59
C ASP A 42 2.76 -12.46 5.20
N VAL A 43 3.56 -11.85 4.33
CA VAL A 43 3.26 -10.55 3.76
C VAL A 43 2.13 -10.70 2.77
N ARG A 44 1.11 -9.88 2.94
CA ARG A 44 -0.03 -9.73 2.04
C ARG A 44 0.07 -8.39 1.33
N ARG A 45 -0.60 -8.26 0.17
CA ARG A 45 -0.67 -6.99 -0.55
C ARG A 45 -2.08 -6.64 -1.00
N VAL A 46 -2.38 -5.35 -0.99
CA VAL A 46 -3.58 -4.77 -1.64
C VAL A 46 -3.13 -3.73 -2.66
N LEU A 47 -3.72 -3.76 -3.85
CA LEU A 47 -3.45 -2.73 -4.86
C LEU A 47 -4.21 -1.45 -4.52
N VAL A 48 -3.53 -0.32 -4.64
CA VAL A 48 -4.14 1.00 -4.59
C VAL A 48 -4.81 1.21 -5.95
N GLU A 49 -6.14 1.28 -5.96
CA GLU A 49 -6.89 1.35 -7.21
C GLU A 49 -6.50 2.60 -8.01
N ARG A 50 -6.40 2.47 -9.35
CA ARG A 50 -6.02 3.56 -10.29
C ARG A 50 -4.58 4.06 -10.18
N PHE A 51 -3.79 3.55 -9.23
CA PHE A 51 -2.40 3.92 -9.07
C PHE A 51 -1.49 2.69 -9.16
N PRO A 52 -0.27 2.82 -9.70
CA PRO A 52 0.69 1.72 -9.77
C PRO A 52 1.34 1.42 -8.40
N TYR A 53 0.58 1.48 -7.31
CA TYR A 53 1.02 1.29 -5.93
C TYR A 53 0.34 0.09 -5.28
N ALA A 54 1.04 -0.54 -4.34
CA ALA A 54 0.48 -1.58 -3.49
C ALA A 54 0.84 -1.33 -2.02
N VAL A 55 -0.11 -1.58 -1.13
CA VAL A 55 0.10 -1.61 0.31
C VAL A 55 0.50 -3.04 0.70
N PHE A 56 1.70 -3.19 1.22
CA PHE A 56 2.19 -4.45 1.77
C PHE A 56 2.01 -4.43 3.29
N TYR A 57 1.46 -5.51 3.84
CA TYR A 57 1.16 -5.60 5.27
C TYR A 57 1.29 -7.03 5.78
N ARG A 58 1.38 -7.16 7.11
CA ARG A 58 1.32 -8.42 7.84
C ARG A 58 0.23 -8.37 8.88
N ILE A 59 -0.25 -9.54 9.26
CA ILE A 59 -1.13 -9.71 10.40
C ILE A 59 -0.27 -10.33 11.50
N LEU A 60 -0.06 -9.58 12.57
CA LEU A 60 0.51 -10.08 13.82
C LEU A 60 -0.64 -10.30 14.80
N LEU A 61 -0.38 -11.03 15.89
CA LEU A 61 -1.37 -11.53 16.87
C LEU A 61 -2.54 -10.58 17.14
N ASN A 62 -2.27 -9.29 17.36
CA ASN A 62 -3.29 -8.28 17.70
C ASN A 62 -3.25 -7.04 16.80
N ALA A 63 -2.51 -7.08 15.69
CA ALA A 63 -2.28 -5.88 14.88
C ALA A 63 -2.04 -6.18 13.40
N ILE A 64 -2.49 -5.26 12.56
CA ILE A 64 -2.12 -5.20 11.15
C ILE A 64 -0.95 -4.23 11.03
N VAL A 65 0.21 -4.73 10.59
CA VAL A 65 1.41 -3.92 10.41
C VAL A 65 1.60 -3.65 8.92
N VAL A 66 1.53 -2.37 8.52
CA VAL A 66 1.86 -1.96 7.16
C VAL A 66 3.38 -1.90 7.02
N VAL A 67 3.91 -2.76 6.16
CA VAL A 67 5.34 -2.87 5.87
C VAL A 67 5.79 -1.77 4.91
N GLY A 68 4.91 -1.37 3.98
CA GLY A 68 5.18 -0.24 3.09
C GLY A 68 4.15 -0.07 1.98
N VAL A 69 4.13 1.13 1.40
CA VAL A 69 3.32 1.48 0.23
C VAL A 69 4.28 1.68 -0.94
N ILE A 70 4.29 0.76 -1.91
CA ILE A 70 5.37 0.62 -2.89
C ILE A 70 4.84 0.75 -4.31
N HIS A 71 5.55 1.51 -5.14
CA HIS A 71 5.26 1.68 -6.56
C HIS A 71 5.65 0.41 -7.32
N GLY A 72 4.68 -0.41 -7.73
CA GLY A 72 4.88 -1.73 -8.33
C GLY A 72 5.69 -1.72 -9.64
N ARG A 73 5.56 -0.67 -10.47
CA ARG A 73 6.34 -0.56 -11.72
C ARG A 73 7.80 -0.10 -11.53
N ARG A 74 8.09 0.73 -10.53
CA ARG A 74 9.45 1.26 -10.30
C ARG A 74 10.29 0.32 -9.44
N HIS A 75 9.65 -0.41 -8.52
CA HIS A 75 10.35 -1.19 -7.50
C HIS A 75 9.70 -2.57 -7.27
N PRO A 76 9.71 -3.48 -8.25
CA PRO A 76 8.98 -4.75 -8.19
C PRO A 76 9.44 -5.71 -7.07
N ARG A 77 10.65 -5.52 -6.53
CA ARG A 77 11.25 -6.38 -5.49
C ARG A 77 11.56 -5.68 -4.16
N GLU A 78 11.42 -4.35 -4.06
CA GLU A 78 11.83 -3.63 -2.83
C GLU A 78 11.00 -4.00 -1.60
N TRP A 79 9.76 -4.44 -1.79
CA TRP A 79 8.91 -4.89 -0.69
C TRP A 79 9.52 -6.08 0.05
N LYS A 80 10.33 -6.92 -0.62
CA LYS A 80 11.03 -8.05 0.00
C LYS A 80 12.16 -7.64 0.94
N ARG A 81 12.73 -6.44 0.80
CA ARG A 81 13.79 -5.94 1.70
C ARG A 81 13.23 -5.38 3.01
N ARG A 82 11.98 -4.90 2.97
CA ARG A 82 11.30 -4.30 4.14
C ARG A 82 10.43 -5.30 4.89
N ALA A 83 10.10 -6.42 4.24
CA ALA A 83 9.41 -7.58 4.78
C ALA A 83 10.35 -8.50 5.56
#